data_AF-A0A962Y1V4-F1
#
_entry.id   AF-A0A962Y1V4-F1
#
_cell.length_a   1.000
_cell.length_b   1.000
_cell.length_c   1.000
_cell.angle_alpha   90.00
_cell.angle_beta   90.00
_cell.angle_gamma   90.00
#
_symmetry.space_group_name_H-M   'P 1'
#
loop_
_entity.id
_entity.type
_entity.pdbx_description
1 polymer ?
#
loop_
_entity_poly.entity_id
_entity_poly.type
_entity_poly.pdbx_seq_one_letter_code
_entity_poly.pdbx_strand_id
1 'polypeptide(L)'
;MQHRNPAELLVPTTVQYELYKWVKRESGESTALDTIALADGSLVVPLSTDIALVAADLTLSHKLTFADAVIYASAREHSVELVTSDDHFEGLPGVIYFPKEDA
;
A
#
# COMPACT_ATOMS: atom_id res chain seq x y z
N MET A 1 -0.06 11.56 -15.95
CA MET A 1 -0.39 11.28 -14.53
C MET A 1 -0.48 12.62 -13.81
N GLN A 2 -1.64 12.95 -13.26
CA GLN A 2 -1.84 14.18 -12.49
C GLN A 2 -0.93 14.12 -11.26
N HIS A 3 -0.10 15.14 -11.02
CA HIS A 3 0.71 15.23 -9.80
C HIS A 3 -0.23 15.37 -8.61
N ARG A 4 -0.55 14.27 -7.93
CA ARG A 4 -1.24 14.33 -6.63
C ARG A 4 -0.26 14.86 -5.59
N ASN A 5 -0.76 15.72 -4.70
CA ASN A 5 0.03 16.22 -3.60
C ASN A 5 0.35 15.04 -2.66
N PRO A 6 1.61 14.77 -2.29
CA PRO A 6 1.95 13.70 -1.36
C PRO A 6 1.14 13.74 -0.05
N ALA A 7 0.74 14.92 0.40
CA ALA A 7 -0.09 15.11 1.60
C ALA A 7 -1.50 14.52 1.49
N GLU A 8 -1.95 14.19 0.27
CA GLU A 8 -3.23 13.52 -0.01
C GLU A 8 -3.08 12.00 -0.09
N LEU A 9 -1.86 11.47 0.08
CA LEU A 9 -1.58 10.04 0.04
C LEU A 9 -1.45 9.48 1.46
N LEU A 10 -2.00 8.28 1.62
CA LEU A 10 -1.79 7.44 2.79
C LEU A 10 -0.83 6.33 2.40
N VAL A 11 0.26 6.17 3.16
CA VAL A 11 1.28 5.14 2.92
C VAL A 11 1.40 4.25 4.15
N PRO A 12 0.85 3.02 4.11
CA PRO A 12 1.07 2.06 5.19
C PRO A 12 2.55 1.72 5.34
N THR A 13 3.04 1.51 6.55
CA THR A 13 4.45 1.11 6.79
C THR A 13 4.81 -0.21 6.10
N THR A 14 3.82 -1.06 5.79
CA THR A 14 4.00 -2.28 4.99
C THR A 14 4.41 -1.98 3.55
N VAL A 15 3.91 -0.88 2.95
CA VAL A 15 4.36 -0.43 1.62
C VAL A 15 5.80 0.07 1.69
N GLN A 16 6.15 0.82 2.75
CA GLN A 16 7.54 1.23 2.98
C GLN A 16 8.48 0.03 3.13
N TYR A 17 8.03 -1.02 3.83
CA TYR A 17 8.79 -2.27 3.96
C TYR A 17 9.03 -2.94 2.60
N GLU A 18 7.99 -3.16 1.80
CA GLU A 18 8.12 -3.81 0.48
C GLU A 18 8.99 -2.98 -0.47
N LEU A 19 8.78 -1.66 -0.50
CA LEU A 19 9.55 -0.74 -1.35
C LEU A 19 11.02 -0.69 -0.94
N TYR A 20 11.32 -0.50 0.35
CA TYR A 20 12.70 -0.48 0.84
C TYR A 20 13.41 -1.80 0.55
N LYS A 21 12.74 -2.94 0.84
CA LYS A 21 13.29 -4.28 0.59
C LYS A 21 13.63 -4.47 -0.89
N TRP A 22 12.72 -4.09 -1.79
CA TRP A 22 12.93 -4.22 -3.23
C TRP A 22 14.06 -3.29 -3.71
N VAL A 23 14.00 -1.99 -3.41
CA VAL A 23 15.05 -1.04 -3.86
C VAL A 23 16.41 -1.41 -3.29
N LYS A 24 16.50 -1.81 -2.02
CA LYS A 24 17.77 -2.21 -1.41
C LYS A 24 18.38 -3.41 -2.14
N ARG A 25 17.54 -4.35 -2.58
CA ARG A 25 17.98 -5.52 -3.36
C ARG A 25 18.49 -5.14 -4.74
N GLU A 26 17.81 -4.23 -5.43
CA GLU A 26 18.12 -3.86 -6.83
C GLU A 26 19.20 -2.75 -6.94
N SER A 27 19.33 -1.89 -5.94
CA SER A 27 20.04 -0.60 -6.08
C SER A 27 20.79 -0.16 -4.82
N GLY A 28 20.85 -1.00 -3.79
CA GLY A 28 21.59 -0.74 -2.55
C GLY A 28 20.87 0.16 -1.54
N GLU A 29 21.47 0.25 -0.35
CA GLU A 29 20.83 0.86 0.82
C GLU A 29 20.62 2.38 0.71
N SER A 30 21.58 3.12 0.14
CA SER A 30 21.46 4.58 -0.02
C SER A 30 20.22 4.93 -0.86
N THR A 31 20.08 4.31 -2.03
CA THR A 31 18.93 4.51 -2.93
C THR A 31 17.61 4.14 -2.26
N ALA A 32 17.61 3.09 -1.43
CA ALA A 32 16.42 2.66 -0.70
C ALA A 32 16.00 3.70 0.36
N LEU A 33 16.95 4.26 1.10
CA LEU A 33 16.67 5.32 2.08
C LEU A 33 16.18 6.60 1.40
N ASP A 34 16.81 7.01 0.30
CA ASP A 34 16.38 8.17 -0.49
C ASP A 34 14.96 7.97 -1.04
N THR A 35 14.63 6.75 -1.46
CA THR A 35 13.28 6.40 -1.94
C THR A 35 12.24 6.50 -0.83
N ILE A 36 12.54 6.03 0.39
CA ILE A 36 11.61 6.13 1.52
C ILE A 36 11.42 7.58 1.96
N ALA A 37 12.46 8.42 1.89
CA ALA A 37 12.35 9.84 2.20
C ALA A 37 11.38 10.59 1.26
N LEU A 38 11.13 10.10 0.04
CA LEU A 38 10.10 10.67 -0.84
C LEU A 38 8.67 10.50 -0.27
N ALA A 39 8.47 9.56 0.66
CA ALA A 39 7.19 9.37 1.35
C ALA A 39 6.99 10.33 2.54
N ASP A 40 7.97 11.16 2.92
CA ASP A 40 7.89 12.06 4.08
C ASP A 40 6.75 13.09 3.97
N GLY A 41 6.30 13.39 2.75
CA GLY A 41 5.15 14.27 2.50
C GLY A 41 3.79 13.61 2.66
N SER A 42 3.73 12.29 2.91
CA SER A 42 2.49 11.51 2.99
C SER A 42 2.07 11.21 4.42
N LEU A 43 0.80 10.83 4.61
CA LEU A 43 0.33 10.29 5.87
C LEU A 43 0.82 8.84 6.01
N VAL A 44 1.91 8.66 6.76
CA VAL A 44 2.43 7.32 7.06
C VAL A 44 1.59 6.67 8.16
N VAL A 45 1.05 5.47 7.87
CA VAL A 45 0.20 4.72 8.80
C VAL A 45 0.92 3.46 9.29
N PRO A 46 1.28 3.37 10.59
CA PRO A 46 1.88 2.18 11.17
C PRO A 46 0.92 0.99 11.20
N LEU A 47 1.43 -0.22 11.04
CA LEU A 47 0.66 -1.44 11.33
C LEU A 47 0.31 -1.50 12.82
N SER A 48 -0.93 -1.18 13.15
CA SER A 48 -1.50 -1.27 14.50
C SER A 48 -2.10 -2.67 14.76
N THR A 49 -2.43 -2.97 16.01
CA THR A 49 -3.19 -4.19 16.35
C THR A 49 -4.54 -4.22 15.65
N ASP A 50 -5.23 -3.09 15.55
CA ASP A 50 -6.55 -3.00 14.91
C ASP A 50 -6.46 -3.31 13.41
N ILE A 51 -5.47 -2.73 12.71
CA ILE A 51 -5.18 -3.05 11.30
C ILE A 51 -4.84 -4.53 11.15
N ALA A 52 -4.01 -5.09 12.03
CA ALA A 52 -3.56 -6.47 11.94
C ALA A 52 -4.72 -7.47 12.05
N LEU A 53 -5.66 -7.24 12.97
CA LEU A 53 -6.83 -8.09 13.15
C LEU A 53 -7.77 -8.01 11.95
N VAL A 54 -8.06 -6.80 11.45
CA VAL A 54 -8.90 -6.62 10.25
C VAL A 54 -8.23 -7.24 9.02
N ALA A 55 -6.91 -7.08 8.86
CA ALA A 55 -6.16 -7.68 7.77
C ALA A 55 -6.22 -9.22 7.80
N ALA A 56 -6.22 -9.84 8.99
CA ALA A 56 -6.37 -11.28 9.11
C ALA A 56 -7.74 -11.76 8.59
N ASP A 57 -8.82 -11.04 8.94
CA ASP A 57 -10.17 -11.34 8.43
C ASP A 57 -10.27 -11.14 6.90
N LEU A 58 -9.65 -10.07 6.38
CA LEU A 58 -9.59 -9.79 4.94
C LEU A 58 -8.77 -10.83 4.17
N THR A 59 -7.67 -11.31 4.75
CA THR A 59 -6.86 -12.42 4.21
C THR A 59 -7.73 -13.66 4.01
N LEU A 60 -8.54 -14.03 5.02
CA LEU A 60 -9.38 -15.23 4.97
C LEU A 60 -10.57 -15.07 4.01
N SER A 61 -11.22 -13.90 4.01
CA SER A 61 -12.43 -13.64 3.22
C SER A 61 -12.15 -13.39 1.74
N HIS A 62 -11.01 -12.75 1.42
CA HIS A 62 -10.66 -12.35 0.06
C HIS A 62 -9.44 -13.06 -0.50
N LYS A 63 -8.80 -13.97 0.26
CA LYS A 63 -7.59 -14.71 -0.13
C LYS A 63 -6.40 -13.80 -0.48
N LEU A 64 -6.36 -12.60 0.10
CA LEU A 64 -5.26 -11.66 -0.06
C LEU A 64 -3.99 -12.16 0.62
N THR A 65 -2.83 -11.72 0.15
CA THR A 65 -1.59 -11.92 0.91
C THR A 65 -1.58 -11.06 2.19
N PHE A 66 -0.68 -11.32 3.13
CA PHE A 66 -0.54 -10.50 4.34
C PHE A 66 -0.31 -9.02 3.99
N ALA A 67 0.56 -8.72 3.02
CA ALA A 67 0.85 -7.36 2.63
C ALA A 67 -0.37 -6.66 2.03
N ASP A 68 -1.05 -7.35 1.10
CA ASP A 68 -2.25 -6.84 0.44
C ASP A 68 -3.39 -6.57 1.41
N ALA A 69 -3.60 -7.51 2.35
CA ALA A 69 -4.63 -7.38 3.36
C ALA A 69 -4.34 -6.23 4.34
N VAL A 70 -3.08 -6.01 4.73
CA VAL A 70 -2.70 -4.88 5.57
C VAL A 70 -2.87 -3.55 4.84
N ILE A 71 -2.50 -3.48 3.56
CA ILE A 71 -2.70 -2.28 2.73
C ILE A 71 -4.19 -1.94 2.65
N TYR A 72 -5.02 -2.94 2.35
CA TYR A 72 -6.46 -2.73 2.24
C TYR A 72 -7.09 -2.40 3.60
N ALA A 73 -6.74 -3.09 4.69
CA ALA A 73 -7.20 -2.76 6.04
C ALA A 73 -6.86 -1.31 6.41
N SER A 74 -5.66 -0.83 6.09
CA SER A 74 -5.24 0.55 6.36
C SER A 74 -6.10 1.57 5.59
N ALA A 75 -6.41 1.30 4.32
CA ALA A 75 -7.31 2.16 3.54
C ALA A 75 -8.73 2.18 4.14
N ARG A 76 -9.23 1.02 4.58
CA ARG A 76 -10.56 0.89 5.19
C ARG A 76 -10.67 1.62 6.53
N GLU A 77 -9.67 1.51 7.40
CA GLU A 77 -9.64 2.19 8.71
C GLU A 77 -9.70 3.71 8.54
N HIS A 78 -8.95 4.25 7.58
CA HIS A 78 -8.92 5.68 7.30
C HIS A 78 -10.03 6.16 6.36
N SER A 79 -10.94 5.26 5.95
CA SER A 79 -12.05 5.56 5.02
C SER A 79 -11.59 6.23 3.71
N VAL A 80 -10.45 5.79 3.19
CA VAL A 80 -9.90 6.25 1.90
C VAL A 80 -10.00 5.16 0.85
N GLU A 81 -9.94 5.57 -0.42
CA GLU A 81 -9.94 4.64 -1.54
C GLU A 81 -8.54 4.05 -1.77
N LEU A 82 -8.47 2.73 -1.97
CA LEU A 82 -7.25 2.06 -2.41
C LEU A 82 -7.14 2.13 -3.94
N VAL A 83 -6.15 2.86 -4.43
CA VAL A 83 -5.82 2.91 -5.86
C VAL A 83 -4.78 1.86 -6.19
N THR A 84 -5.07 0.95 -7.12
CA THR A 84 -4.16 -0.15 -7.46
C THR A 84 -4.30 -0.63 -8.90
N SER A 85 -3.26 -1.28 -9.40
CA SER A 85 -3.28 -2.03 -10.66
C SER A 85 -3.10 -3.53 -10.45
N ASP A 86 -3.23 -3.99 -9.20
CA ASP A 86 -3.25 -5.41 -8.85
C ASP A 86 -4.70 -5.93 -8.88
N ASP A 87 -4.94 -6.94 -9.70
CA ASP A 87 -6.25 -7.53 -9.97
C ASP A 87 -6.80 -8.31 -8.76
N HIS A 88 -5.96 -8.67 -7.79
CA HIS A 88 -6.41 -9.27 -6.54
C HIS A 88 -7.39 -8.39 -5.75
N PHE A 89 -7.41 -7.08 -6.00
CA PHE A 89 -8.33 -6.13 -5.37
C PHE A 89 -9.55 -5.77 -6.22
N GLU A 90 -9.63 -6.28 -7.46
CA GLU A 90 -10.71 -5.92 -8.38
C GLU A 90 -12.09 -6.27 -7.78
N GLY A 91 -13.00 -5.29 -7.80
CA GLY A 91 -14.36 -5.44 -7.26
C GLY A 91 -14.48 -5.35 -5.74
N LEU A 92 -13.39 -5.15 -5.00
CA LEU A 92 -13.46 -4.95 -3.56
C LEU A 92 -14.01 -3.53 -3.20
N PRO A 93 -14.80 -3.39 -2.12
CA PRO A 93 -15.36 -2.10 -1.72
C PRO A 93 -14.32 -1.00 -1.42
N GLY A 94 -14.44 0.14 -2.09
CA GLY A 94 -13.50 1.26 -1.89
C GLY A 94 -12.15 1.05 -2.58
N VAL A 95 -12.11 0.21 -3.61
CA VAL A 95 -10.96 0.05 -4.49
C VAL A 95 -11.22 0.74 -5.83
N ILE A 96 -10.26 1.54 -6.27
CA ILE A 96 -10.17 2.03 -7.66
C ILE A 96 -9.10 1.20 -8.36
N TYR A 97 -9.55 0.22 -9.14
CA TYR A 97 -8.68 -0.65 -9.93
C TYR A 97 -8.42 -0.06 -11.31
N PHE A 98 -7.15 -0.03 -11.70
CA PHE A 98 -6.70 0.34 -13.05
C PHE A 98 -6.01 -0.87 -13.69
N PRO A 99 -6.58 -1.49 -14.74
CA PRO A 99 -5.91 -2.59 -15.41
C PRO A 99 -4.56 -2.13 -15.96
N LYS A 100 -3.56 -3.01 -15.88
CA LYS A 100 -2.27 -2.76 -16.51
C LYS A 100 -2.50 -2.70 -18.03
N GLU A 101 -2.01 -1.66 -18.69
CA GLU A 101 -1.96 -1.67 -20.15
C GLU A 101 -1.04 -2.81 -20.59
N ASP A 102 -1.50 -3.62 -21.55
CA ASP A 102 -0.64 -4.60 -22.21
C ASP A 102 0.53 -3.86 -22.85
N ALA A 103 1.74 -4.10 -22.35
CA ALA A 103 2.98 -3.51 -22.86
C ALA A 103 3.46 -4.17 -24.16
#